data_AF-A0A9D5SXX0-F1
#
_entry.id   AF-A0A9D5SXX0-F1
#
_cell.length_a   1.000
_cell.length_b   1.000
_cell.length_c   1.000
_cell.angle_alpha   90.00
_cell.angle_beta   90.00
_cell.angle_gamma   90.00
#
_symmetry.space_group_name_H-M   'P 1'
#
loop_
_entity.id
_entity.type
_entity.pdbx_description
1 polymer ?
#
loop_
_entity_poly.entity_id
_entity_poly.type
_entity_poly.pdbx_seq_one_letter_code
_entity_poly.pdbx_strand_id
1 'polypeptide(L)'
;MDNWKESYFADYEVFSEDEIDEITPKGISLRNGMFIEFSVCAENFKNMNPQSGGKCIGEREITERSFTFYAAPKPITIKFLPRNKLIEFFSANGMVKRFHSLQRRINEFGYSTYDIT
;
A
#
# COMPACT_ATOMS: atom_id res chain seq x y z
N MET A 1 -1.64 20.18 -19.38
CA MET A 1 -1.17 18.98 -18.66
C MET A 1 -1.95 18.97 -17.36
N ASP A 2 -2.66 17.88 -17.11
CA ASP A 2 -3.82 17.89 -16.21
C ASP A 2 -3.38 17.98 -14.74
N ASN A 3 -3.76 19.06 -14.06
CA ASN A 3 -3.35 19.47 -12.69
C ASN A 3 -3.76 18.47 -11.60
N TRP A 4 -4.56 17.47 -11.97
CA TRP A 4 -5.13 16.50 -11.03
C TRP A 4 -4.05 15.61 -10.39
N LYS A 5 -3.05 15.16 -11.16
CA LYS A 5 -2.01 14.25 -10.65
C LYS A 5 -1.17 14.92 -9.56
N GLU A 6 -0.72 16.15 -9.83
CA GLU A 6 0.07 16.91 -8.86
C GLU A 6 -0.75 17.19 -7.59
N SER A 7 -2.04 17.54 -7.74
CA SER A 7 -2.93 17.72 -6.58
C SER A 7 -3.21 16.43 -5.81
N TYR A 8 -3.27 15.28 -6.51
CA TYR A 8 -3.61 13.99 -5.93
C TYR A 8 -2.46 13.46 -5.06
N PHE A 9 -1.21 13.68 -5.45
CA PHE A 9 -0.05 13.32 -4.62
C PHE A 9 0.35 14.40 -3.61
N ALA A 10 -0.24 15.60 -3.67
CA ALA A 10 0.04 16.69 -2.73
C ALA A 10 -0.60 16.47 -1.34
N ASP A 11 -1.66 15.66 -1.25
CA ASP A 11 -2.30 15.27 0.00
C ASP A 11 -2.34 13.74 0.05
N TYR A 12 -1.76 13.14 1.09
CA TYR A 12 -1.78 11.71 1.32
C TYR A 12 -1.92 11.45 2.82
N GLU A 13 -2.54 10.32 3.15
CA GLU A 13 -2.65 9.88 4.54
C GLU A 13 -1.65 8.77 4.82
N VAL A 14 -1.08 8.78 6.04
CA VAL A 14 -0.07 7.82 6.47
C VAL A 14 -0.58 7.08 7.69
N PHE A 15 -0.54 5.76 7.62
CA PHE A 15 -0.86 4.88 8.74
C PHE A 15 0.28 3.89 8.96
N SER A 16 0.39 3.37 10.19
CA SER A 16 1.19 2.18 10.46
C SER A 16 0.42 0.92 10.07
N GLU A 17 1.14 -0.17 9.80
CA GLU A 17 0.54 -1.47 9.53
C GLU A 17 -0.31 -2.01 10.69
N ASP A 18 -0.03 -1.57 11.92
CA ASP A 18 -0.83 -1.97 13.10
C ASP A 18 -2.27 -1.38 13.07
N GLU A 19 -2.54 -0.41 12.19
CA GLU A 19 -3.90 0.10 11.93
C GLU A 19 -4.68 -0.78 10.95
N ILE A 20 -4.05 -1.78 10.32
CA ILE A 20 -4.75 -2.76 9.49
C ILE A 20 -5.61 -3.65 10.39
N ASP A 21 -6.90 -3.69 10.08
CA ASP A 21 -7.86 -4.59 10.70
C ASP A 21 -7.99 -5.89 9.89
N GLU A 22 -8.18 -5.77 8.57
CA GLU A 22 -8.38 -6.92 7.68
C GLU A 22 -7.73 -6.71 6.31
N ILE A 23 -7.26 -7.80 5.70
CA ILE A 23 -6.78 -7.84 4.31
C ILE A 23 -7.56 -8.91 3.56
N THR A 24 -8.30 -8.50 2.52
CA THR A 24 -9.11 -9.39 1.67
C THR A 24 -8.77 -9.19 0.19
N PRO A 25 -9.27 -10.02 -0.73
CA PRO A 25 -9.11 -9.78 -2.16
C PRO A 25 -9.66 -8.44 -2.66
N LYS A 26 -10.61 -7.84 -1.92
CA LYS A 26 -11.20 -6.54 -2.29
C LYS A 26 -10.30 -5.36 -1.90
N GLY A 27 -9.49 -5.50 -0.85
CA GLY A 27 -8.79 -4.37 -0.26
C GLY A 27 -8.32 -4.57 1.17
N ILE A 28 -7.97 -3.46 1.81
CA ILE A 28 -7.47 -3.38 3.19
C ILE A 28 -8.43 -2.52 4.02
N SER A 29 -8.96 -3.09 5.09
CA SER A 29 -9.75 -2.36 6.09
C SER A 29 -8.83 -1.81 7.17
N LEU A 30 -9.00 -0.54 7.51
CA LEU A 30 -8.30 0.12 8.60
C LEU A 30 -9.22 0.28 9.82
N ARG A 31 -8.63 0.27 11.03
CA ARG A 31 -9.36 0.36 12.30
C ARG A 31 -10.18 1.64 12.46
N ASN A 32 -9.78 2.71 11.79
CA ASN A 32 -10.51 3.97 11.77
C ASN A 32 -11.74 3.96 10.84
N GLY A 33 -12.08 2.82 10.24
CA GLY A 33 -13.22 2.65 9.34
C GLY A 33 -12.93 2.97 7.86
N MET A 34 -11.70 3.35 7.53
CA MET A 34 -11.30 3.56 6.13
C MET A 34 -11.07 2.24 5.40
N PHE A 35 -11.24 2.26 4.08
CA PHE A 35 -11.06 1.10 3.23
C PHE A 35 -10.24 1.44 1.98
N ILE A 36 -9.14 0.71 1.77
CA ILE A 36 -8.30 0.80 0.58
C ILE A 36 -8.83 -0.23 -0.43
N GLU A 37 -9.66 0.19 -1.37
CA GLU A 37 -10.24 -0.69 -2.39
C GLU A 37 -9.28 -0.91 -3.57
N PHE A 38 -8.89 -2.16 -3.81
CA PHE A 38 -7.88 -2.48 -4.82
C PHE A 38 -8.34 -2.22 -6.26
N SER A 39 -9.61 -2.45 -6.58
CA SER A 39 -10.19 -2.09 -7.88
C SER A 39 -10.05 -0.61 -8.19
N VAL A 40 -10.38 0.25 -7.21
CA VAL A 40 -10.27 1.70 -7.33
C VAL A 40 -8.81 2.11 -7.50
N CYS A 41 -7.89 1.52 -6.74
CA CYS A 41 -6.47 1.79 -6.89
C CYS A 41 -5.95 1.43 -8.30
N ALA A 42 -6.36 0.27 -8.81
CA ALA A 42 -5.96 -0.19 -10.14
C ALA A 42 -6.52 0.71 -11.25
N GLU A 43 -7.78 1.15 -11.13
CA GLU A 43 -8.42 2.09 -12.05
C GLU A 43 -7.71 3.45 -12.04
N ASN A 44 -7.45 4.00 -10.84
CA ASN A 44 -6.71 5.25 -10.69
C ASN A 44 -5.33 5.17 -11.35
N PHE A 45 -4.60 4.08 -11.14
CA PHE A 45 -3.32 3.87 -11.82
C PHE A 45 -3.46 3.78 -13.34
N LYS A 46 -4.47 3.07 -13.84
CA LYS A 46 -4.74 2.94 -15.28
C LYS A 46 -5.06 4.29 -15.92
N ASN A 47 -5.84 5.13 -15.23
CA ASN A 47 -6.15 6.49 -15.68
C ASN A 47 -4.90 7.37 -15.73
N MET A 48 -3.98 7.21 -14.76
CA MET A 48 -2.69 7.90 -14.79
C MET A 48 -1.74 7.36 -15.85
N ASN A 49 -1.79 6.05 -16.10
CA ASN A 49 -0.88 5.32 -16.95
C ASN A 49 -1.70 4.47 -17.96
N PRO A 50 -2.24 5.09 -19.02
CA PRO A 50 -3.16 4.40 -19.95
C PRO A 50 -2.56 3.17 -20.63
N GLN A 51 -1.23 3.08 -20.72
CA GLN A 51 -0.53 1.93 -21.31
C GLN A 51 -0.30 0.78 -20.31
N SER A 52 -0.62 0.96 -19.03
CA SER A 52 -0.45 -0.09 -18.02
C SER A 52 -1.44 -1.23 -18.19
N GLY A 53 -1.12 -2.41 -17.65
CA GLY A 53 -2.03 -3.56 -17.61
C GLY A 53 -3.21 -3.41 -16.65
N GLY A 54 -3.35 -2.29 -15.93
CA GLY A 54 -4.47 -2.01 -15.04
C GLY A 54 -4.55 -2.90 -13.78
N LYS A 55 -3.41 -3.41 -13.31
CA LYS A 55 -3.32 -4.25 -12.09
C LYS A 55 -2.48 -3.64 -10.97
N CYS A 56 -1.76 -2.56 -11.25
CA CYS A 56 -0.93 -1.90 -10.26
C CYS A 56 -1.81 -1.07 -9.32
N ILE A 57 -1.75 -1.35 -8.03
CA ILE A 57 -2.56 -0.68 -7.01
C ILE A 57 -1.78 0.34 -6.20
N GLY A 58 -0.48 0.43 -6.42
CA GLY A 58 0.36 1.32 -5.63
C GLY A 58 1.84 1.15 -5.90
N GLU A 59 2.60 1.94 -5.16
CA GLU A 59 4.06 1.87 -5.09
C GLU A 59 4.47 1.11 -3.83
N ARG A 60 5.61 0.43 -3.90
CA ARG A 60 6.29 -0.13 -2.73
C ARG A 60 7.69 0.44 -2.64
N GLU A 61 8.03 0.88 -1.44
CA GLU A 61 9.32 1.43 -1.08
C GLU A 61 10.03 0.42 -0.19
N ILE A 62 11.08 -0.21 -0.72
CA ILE A 62 11.72 -1.37 -0.10
C ILE A 62 12.58 -0.90 1.06
N THR A 63 13.25 0.24 0.94
CA THR A 63 14.12 0.78 1.98
C THR A 63 13.32 1.19 3.21
N GLU A 64 12.26 1.99 3.03
CA GLU A 64 11.39 2.47 4.12
C GLU A 64 10.28 1.48 4.52
N ARG A 65 10.19 0.34 3.84
CA ARG A 65 9.18 -0.71 4.09
C ARG A 65 7.76 -0.15 4.11
N SER A 66 7.37 0.50 3.02
CA SER A 66 6.04 1.09 2.91
C SER A 66 5.37 0.78 1.58
N PHE A 67 4.05 0.90 1.58
CA PHE A 67 3.21 0.84 0.38
C PHE A 67 2.39 2.11 0.28
N THR A 68 2.39 2.77 -0.88
CA THR A 68 1.52 3.89 -1.17
C THR A 68 0.47 3.45 -2.18
N PHE A 69 -0.76 3.30 -1.73
CA PHE A 69 -1.89 2.86 -2.55
C PHE A 69 -2.55 4.05 -3.23
N TYR A 70 -2.94 3.88 -4.50
CA TYR A 70 -3.66 4.89 -5.28
C TYR A 70 -5.15 4.95 -4.90
N ALA A 71 -5.47 5.03 -3.61
CA ALA A 71 -6.83 5.02 -3.07
C ALA A 71 -7.65 6.28 -3.43
N ALA A 72 -8.95 6.27 -3.14
CA ALA A 72 -9.82 7.44 -3.27
C ALA A 72 -10.29 7.92 -1.90
N PRO A 73 -10.40 9.24 -1.66
CA PRO A 73 -10.16 10.34 -2.62
C PRO A 73 -8.68 10.68 -2.83
N LYS A 74 -7.77 10.15 -2.01
CA LYS A 74 -6.33 10.46 -2.03
C LYS A 74 -5.46 9.24 -1.73
N PRO A 75 -4.16 9.26 -2.05
CA PRO A 75 -3.25 8.18 -1.73
C PRO A 75 -3.20 7.88 -0.24
N ILE A 76 -3.03 6.60 0.08
CA ILE A 76 -2.84 6.13 1.45
C ILE A 76 -1.54 5.34 1.53
N THR A 77 -0.64 5.76 2.42
CA THR A 77 0.62 5.08 2.70
C THR A 77 0.50 4.24 3.96
N ILE A 78 0.82 2.96 3.86
CA ILE A 78 0.99 2.06 4.99
C ILE A 78 2.50 1.84 5.22
N LYS A 79 2.99 2.23 6.40
CA LYS A 79 4.38 2.00 6.83
C LYS A 79 4.47 0.82 7.78
N PHE A 80 5.48 -0.02 7.59
CA PHE A 80 5.77 -1.11 8.51
C PHE A 80 6.81 -0.64 9.52
N LEU A 81 6.45 -0.65 10.81
CA LEU A 81 7.33 -0.16 11.86
C LEU A 81 8.04 -1.31 12.60
N PRO A 82 9.24 -1.09 13.15
CA PRO A 82 9.83 -2.04 14.08
C PRO A 82 8.90 -2.26 15.27
N ARG A 83 8.70 -3.52 15.67
CA ARG A 83 7.97 -3.80 16.93
C ARG A 83 8.94 -3.66 18.12
N ASN A 84 8.41 -3.72 19.34
CA ASN A 84 9.19 -3.57 20.58
C ASN A 84 10.49 -4.39 20.52
N LYS A 85 11.61 -3.83 21.04
CA LYS A 85 12.96 -4.43 20.95
C LYS A 85 13.04 -5.90 21.39
N LEU A 86 12.24 -6.30 22.38
CA LEU A 86 12.14 -7.69 22.85
C LEU A 86 11.58 -8.63 21.76
N ILE A 87 10.55 -8.21 21.03
CA ILE A 87 9.94 -8.99 19.95
C ILE A 87 10.90 -9.07 18.76
N GLU A 88 11.54 -7.96 18.39
CA GLU A 88 12.56 -7.92 17.33
C GLU A 88 13.76 -8.84 17.66
N PHE A 89 14.15 -8.93 18.93
CA PHE A 89 15.23 -9.83 19.38
C PHE A 89 14.92 -11.31 19.17
N PHE A 90 13.68 -11.74 19.43
CA PHE A 90 13.23 -13.13 19.17
C PHE A 90 12.78 -13.36 17.72
N SER A 91 12.59 -12.30 16.95
CA SER A 91 12.14 -12.32 15.57
C SER A 91 13.00 -11.40 14.73
N ALA A 92 14.28 -11.75 14.58
CA ALA A 92 15.14 -11.12 13.58
C ALA A 92 14.39 -11.12 12.22
N ASN A 93 14.20 -9.93 11.63
CA ASN A 93 13.46 -9.69 10.39
C ASN A 93 11.93 -9.73 10.48
N GLY A 94 11.34 -9.54 11.67
CA GLY A 94 9.89 -9.50 11.84
C GLY A 94 9.19 -8.47 10.94
N MET A 95 9.71 -7.24 10.90
CA MET A 95 9.20 -6.16 10.04
C MET A 95 9.27 -6.54 8.55
N VAL A 96 10.43 -7.02 8.09
CA VAL A 96 10.66 -7.44 6.69
C VAL A 96 9.72 -8.57 6.28
N LYS A 97 9.51 -9.56 7.16
CA LYS A 97 8.56 -10.66 6.92
C LYS A 97 7.13 -10.15 6.78
N ARG A 98 6.69 -9.22 7.63
CA ARG A 98 5.35 -8.61 7.55
C ARG A 98 5.17 -7.83 6.24
N PHE A 99 6.15 -7.01 5.88
CA PHE A 99 6.16 -6.25 4.63
C PHE A 99 6.00 -7.16 3.40
N HIS A 100 6.84 -8.20 3.27
CA HIS A 100 6.75 -9.15 2.16
C HIS A 100 5.50 -10.03 2.23
N SER A 101 4.93 -10.26 3.41
CA SER A 101 3.65 -10.97 3.53
C SER A 101 2.52 -10.19 2.89
N LEU A 102 2.48 -8.86 3.05
CA LEU A 102 1.48 -8.03 2.37
C LEU A 102 1.71 -8.03 0.86
N GLN A 103 2.96 -7.86 0.41
CA GLN A 103 3.31 -7.94 -1.01
C GLN A 103 2.83 -9.25 -1.65
N ARG A 104 3.06 -10.38 -0.98
CA ARG A 104 2.64 -11.69 -1.47
C ARG A 104 1.12 -11.79 -1.58
N ARG A 105 0.37 -11.36 -0.57
CA ARG A 105 -1.10 -11.36 -0.59
C ARG A 105 -1.65 -10.52 -1.75
N ILE A 106 -1.09 -9.32 -1.97
CA ILE A 106 -1.46 -8.45 -3.10
C ILE A 106 -1.29 -9.22 -4.43
N ASN A 107 -0.15 -9.90 -4.61
CA ASN A 107 0.10 -10.70 -5.80
C ASN A 107 -0.85 -11.91 -5.93
N GLU A 108 -1.15 -12.59 -4.82
CA GLU A 108 -2.10 -13.72 -4.77
C GLU A 108 -3.52 -13.29 -5.15
N PHE A 109 -3.91 -12.04 -4.86
CA PHE A 109 -5.17 -11.45 -5.29
C PHE A 109 -5.18 -10.96 -6.74
N GLY A 110 -4.06 -11.11 -7.47
CA GLY A 110 -3.95 -10.75 -8.89
C GLY A 110 -3.58 -9.29 -9.16
N TYR A 111 -3.20 -8.55 -8.12
CA TYR A 111 -2.73 -7.16 -8.21
C TYR A 111 -1.20 -7.09 -8.14
N SER A 112 -0.64 -5.91 -8.38
CA SER A 112 0.80 -5.66 -8.29
C SER A 112 1.11 -4.30 -7.67
N THR A 113 2.37 -4.10 -7.27
CA THR A 113 2.89 -2.78 -6.91
C THR A 113 4.18 -2.50 -7.66
N TYR A 114 4.46 -1.22 -7.91
CA TYR A 114 5.67 -0.74 -8.56
C TYR A 114 6.78 -0.47 -7.53
N ASP A 115 8.03 -0.83 -7.84
CA ASP A 115 9.19 -0.57 -6.97
C ASP A 115 9.72 0.85 -7.18
N ILE A 116 9.87 1.63 -6.11
CA ILE A 116 10.37 3.02 -6.17
C ILE A 116 11.72 3.26 -5.47
N THR A 117 12.37 2.19 -4.99
CA THR A 117 13.75 2.06 -4.42
C THR A 117 13.82 1.90 -2.90
#